data_AF-A0A966WLW6-F1
#
_entry.id   AF-A0A966WLW6-F1
#
_cell.length_a   1.000
_cell.length_b   1.000
_cell.length_c   1.000
_cell.angle_alpha   90.00
_cell.angle_beta   90.00
_cell.angle_gamma   90.00
#
_symmetry.space_group_name_H-M   'P 1'
#
loop_
_entity.id
_entity.type
_entity.pdbx_description
1 polymer ?
#
loop_
_entity_poly.entity_id
_entity_poly.type
_entity_poly.pdbx_seq_one_letter_code
_entity_poly.pdbx_strand_id
1 'polypeptide(L)'
;MSTRILIIAHAPLASALRDCALHVFPECAEAVVAIDVPPQEAPEVTFDHALQRLQNDALLQTLVLTDVMGATPANVAQRLVNSQDAKLVAGVNLPMLLR
;
A
#
# COMPACT_ATOMS: atom_id res chain seq x y z
N MET A 1 15.74 4.99 -11.14
CA MET A 1 15.04 3.86 -10.48
C MET A 1 13.66 4.36 -10.10
N SER A 2 12.60 3.68 -10.53
CA SER A 2 11.23 4.01 -10.12
C SER A 2 10.85 3.12 -8.93
N THR A 3 10.35 3.71 -7.85
CA THR A 3 9.87 2.97 -6.67
C THR A 3 8.35 3.04 -6.66
N ARG A 4 7.68 1.90 -6.50
CA ARG A 4 6.23 1.84 -6.31
C ARG A 4 5.89 2.06 -4.84
N ILE A 5 4.85 2.83 -4.57
CA ILE A 5 4.24 2.96 -3.25
C ILE A 5 2.95 2.15 -3.23
N LEU A 6 2.83 1.21 -2.29
CA LEU A 6 1.62 0.47 -2.02
C LEU A 6 1.09 0.85 -0.64
N ILE A 7 -0.07 1.46 -0.57
CA ILE A 7 -0.75 1.82 0.69
C ILE A 7 -1.73 0.69 1.03
N ILE A 8 -1.57 0.07 2.20
CA ILE A 8 -2.52 -0.90 2.75
C ILE A 8 -2.97 -0.38 4.12
N ALA A 9 -4.22 0.09 4.20
CA ALA A 9 -4.78 0.70 5.41
C ALA A 9 -6.26 0.34 5.55
N HIS A 10 -6.86 0.60 6.71
CA HIS A 10 -8.29 0.39 6.91
C HIS A 10 -9.11 1.23 5.93
N ALA A 11 -10.20 0.68 5.42
CA ALA A 11 -11.10 1.43 4.55
C ALA A 11 -11.70 2.65 5.26
N PRO A 12 -11.78 3.84 4.62
CA PRO A 12 -11.32 4.21 3.27
C PRO A 12 -10.00 5.01 3.28
N LEU A 13 -9.12 4.78 4.26
CA LEU A 13 -7.94 5.60 4.49
C LEU A 13 -6.90 5.48 3.36
N ALA A 14 -6.70 4.28 2.80
CA ALA A 14 -5.70 4.07 1.77
C ALA A 14 -6.05 4.84 0.49
N SER A 15 -7.31 4.74 0.05
CA SER A 15 -7.80 5.50 -1.10
C SER A 15 -7.78 7.00 -0.84
N ALA A 16 -8.23 7.46 0.32
CA ALA A 16 -8.22 8.88 0.67
C ALA A 16 -6.81 9.49 0.63
N LEU A 17 -5.81 8.78 1.16
CA LEU A 17 -4.40 9.21 1.11
C LEU A 17 -3.86 9.27 -0.32
N ARG A 18 -4.20 8.28 -1.16
CA ARG A 18 -3.84 8.29 -2.58
C ARG A 18 -4.49 9.45 -3.31
N ASP A 19 -5.78 9.72 -3.08
CA ASP A 19 -6.48 10.81 -3.74
C ASP A 19 -5.88 12.18 -3.37
N CYS A 20 -5.48 12.35 -2.11
CA CYS A 20 -4.73 13.55 -1.69
C CYS A 20 -3.36 13.66 -2.40
N ALA A 21 -2.63 12.56 -2.55
CA ALA A 21 -1.35 12.56 -3.26
C ALA A 21 -1.54 12.93 -4.74
N LEU A 22 -2.54 12.36 -5.41
CA LEU A 22 -2.85 12.62 -6.82
C LEU A 22 -3.42 14.01 -7.09
N HIS A 23 -4.07 14.61 -6.09
CA HIS A 23 -4.48 16.00 -6.18
C HIS A 23 -3.27 16.95 -6.32
N VAL A 24 -2.13 16.59 -5.71
CA VAL A 24 -0.89 17.38 -5.78
C VAL A 24 0.01 16.94 -6.93
N PHE A 25 0.13 15.63 -7.17
CA PHE A 25 1.02 14.99 -8.14
C PHE A 25 0.25 13.98 -9.02
N PRO A 26 -0.56 14.43 -10.00
CA PRO A 26 -1.38 13.54 -10.81
C PRO A 26 -0.56 12.52 -11.63
N GLU A 27 0.70 12.84 -11.95
CA GLU A 27 1.62 11.97 -12.68
C GLU A 27 2.03 10.70 -11.90
N CYS A 28 1.84 10.66 -10.57
CA CYS A 28 2.18 9.49 -9.76
C CYS A 28 1.09 8.41 -9.73
N ALA A 29 0.01 8.56 -10.51
CA ALA A 29 -1.16 7.67 -10.55
C ALA A 29 -0.82 6.19 -10.75
N GLU A 30 0.21 5.88 -11.54
CA GLU A 30 0.68 4.52 -11.81
C GLU A 30 1.65 3.99 -10.73
N ALA A 31 2.33 4.90 -10.02
CA ALA A 31 3.32 4.56 -8.99
C ALA A 31 2.70 4.39 -7.60
N VAL A 32 1.55 5.01 -7.33
CA VAL A 32 0.86 4.95 -6.02
C VAL A 32 -0.39 4.08 -6.13
N VAL A 33 -0.33 2.92 -5.48
CA VAL A 33 -1.42 1.94 -5.41
C VAL A 33 -2.02 1.97 -4.00
N ALA A 34 -3.34 1.90 -3.90
CA ALA A 34 -4.05 1.84 -2.62
C ALA A 34 -4.91 0.58 -2.53
N ILE A 35 -4.93 -0.02 -1.34
CA ILE A 35 -5.79 -1.13 -0.93
C ILE A 35 -6.42 -0.75 0.41
N ASP A 36 -7.72 -0.54 0.37
CA ASP A 36 -8.54 -0.36 1.56
C ASP A 36 -8.93 -1.73 2.09
N VAL A 37 -8.72 -1.96 3.39
CA VAL A 37 -9.10 -3.20 4.08
C VAL A 37 -10.44 -3.00 4.78
N PRO A 38 -11.51 -3.68 4.31
CA PRO A 38 -12.82 -3.63 4.97
C PRO A 38 -12.78 -4.33 6.35
N PRO A 39 -13.65 -3.94 7.30
CA PRO A 39 -13.63 -4.46 8.67
C PRO A 39 -13.93 -5.97 8.81
N GLN A 40 -14.52 -6.60 7.79
CA GLN A 40 -14.94 -8.01 7.81
C GLN A 40 -14.25 -8.84 6.73
N GLU A 41 -13.29 -8.26 6.01
CA GLU A 41 -12.54 -8.98 4.99
C GLU A 41 -11.52 -9.92 5.64
N ALA A 42 -11.47 -11.16 5.17
CA ALA A 42 -10.45 -12.10 5.59
C ALA A 42 -9.07 -11.62 5.12
N PRO A 43 -8.02 -11.65 5.96
CA PRO A 43 -6.69 -11.18 5.59
C PRO A 43 -6.13 -11.82 4.30
N GLU A 44 -6.50 -13.06 4.01
CA GLU A 44 -6.12 -13.80 2.81
C GLU A 44 -6.62 -13.12 1.54
N VAL A 45 -7.84 -12.57 1.57
CA VAL A 45 -8.44 -11.86 0.42
C VAL A 45 -7.64 -10.60 0.12
N THR A 46 -7.34 -9.80 1.15
CA THR A 46 -6.51 -8.60 1.01
C THR A 46 -5.10 -8.95 0.52
N PHE A 47 -4.52 -10.05 1.03
CA PHE A 47 -3.19 -10.51 0.63
C PHE A 47 -3.13 -10.92 -0.85
N ASP A 48 -4.10 -11.70 -1.32
CA ASP A 48 -4.19 -12.10 -2.73
C ASP A 48 -4.40 -10.89 -3.64
N HIS A 49 -5.22 -9.93 -3.22
CA HIS A 49 -5.41 -8.66 -3.94
C HIS A 49 -4.11 -7.87 -4.03
N ALA A 50 -3.35 -7.77 -2.93
CA ALA A 50 -2.05 -7.10 -2.91
C ALA A 50 -1.05 -7.79 -3.84
N LEU A 51 -1.00 -9.12 -3.84
CA LEU A 51 -0.12 -9.88 -4.72
C LEU A 51 -0.46 -9.64 -6.20
N GLN A 52 -1.75 -9.69 -6.55
CA GLN A 52 -2.21 -9.40 -7.92
C GLN A 52 -1.81 -7.99 -8.39
N ARG A 53 -1.84 -7.00 -7.49
CA ARG A 53 -1.42 -5.63 -7.83
C ARG A 53 0.09 -5.49 -8.05
N LEU A 54 0.90 -6.38 -7.49
CA LEU A 54 2.35 -6.39 -7.70
C LEU A 54 2.80 -7.21 -8.92
N GLN A 55 1.98 -8.17 -9.39
CA GLN A 55 2.33 -9.08 -10.48
C GLN A 55 2.68 -8.38 -11.81
N ASN A 56 2.06 -7.24 -12.10
CA ASN A 56 2.27 -6.54 -13.36
C ASN A 56 3.66 -5.90 -13.49
N ASP A 57 4.48 -5.90 -12.43
CA ASP A 57 5.75 -5.16 -12.39
C ASP A 57 6.73 -5.75 -11.38
N ALA A 58 7.02 -7.04 -11.53
CA ALA A 58 7.86 -7.80 -10.59
C ALA A 58 9.29 -7.26 -10.42
N LEU A 59 9.74 -6.35 -11.28
CA LEU A 59 11.07 -5.72 -11.23
C LEU A 59 11.10 -4.39 -10.44
N LEU A 60 9.95 -3.86 -10.04
CA LEU A 60 9.88 -2.60 -9.30
C LEU A 60 10.04 -2.82 -7.80
N GLN A 61 11.00 -2.10 -7.21
CA GLN A 61 11.13 -1.98 -5.76
C GLN A 61 9.83 -1.37 -5.20
N THR A 62 9.28 -2.02 -4.17
CA THR A 62 8.00 -1.61 -3.58
C THR A 62 8.19 -1.17 -2.14
N LEU A 63 7.73 0.05 -1.83
CA LEU A 63 7.54 0.54 -0.47
C LEU A 63 6.08 0.34 -0.08
N VAL A 64 5.84 -0.50 0.92
CA VAL A 64 4.52 -0.71 1.50
C VAL A 64 4.34 0.24 2.69
N LEU A 65 3.25 1.00 2.67
CA LEU A 65 2.85 1.92 3.72
C LEU A 65 1.58 1.42 4.39
N THR A 66 1.57 1.37 5.72
CA THR A 66 0.39 0.99 6.49
C THR A 66 0.06 2.01 7.57
N ASP A 67 -1.19 2.02 8.02
CA ASP A 67 -1.70 2.99 8.99
C ASP A 67 -1.24 2.67 10.42
N VAL A 68 -1.43 1.43 10.88
CA VAL A 68 -1.18 1.06 12.28
C VAL A 68 -0.64 -0.37 12.40
N MET A 69 0.43 -0.54 13.19
CA MET A 69 0.97 -1.86 13.51
C MET A 69 0.02 -2.65 14.42
N GLY A 70 -0.06 -3.96 14.19
CA GLY A 70 -0.88 -4.88 14.99
C GLY A 70 -2.32 -5.06 14.50
N ALA A 71 -2.69 -4.44 13.38
CA ALA A 71 -3.99 -4.63 12.74
C ALA A 71 -3.89 -5.45 11.43
N THR A 72 -5.04 -5.83 10.86
CA THR A 72 -5.11 -6.61 9.61
C THR A 72 -4.28 -6.01 8.47
N PRO A 73 -4.34 -4.69 8.18
CA PRO A 73 -3.50 -4.08 7.13
C PRO A 73 -2.01 -4.33 7.32
N ALA A 74 -1.50 -4.10 8.54
CA ALA A 74 -0.09 -4.30 8.85
C ALA A 74 0.32 -5.78 8.81
N ASN A 75 -0.55 -6.70 9.25
CA ASN A 75 -0.28 -8.14 9.17
C ASN A 75 -0.17 -8.62 7.71
N VAL A 76 -1.07 -8.15 6.84
CA VAL A 76 -1.04 -8.44 5.40
C VAL A 76 0.22 -7.83 4.77
N ALA A 77 0.52 -6.57 5.08
CA ALA A 77 1.72 -5.89 4.60
C ALA A 77 3.01 -6.63 5.03
N GLN A 78 3.08 -7.10 6.28
CA GLN A 78 4.22 -7.86 6.80
C GLN A 78 4.39 -9.19 6.07
N ARG A 79 3.29 -9.92 5.81
CA ARG A 79 3.32 -11.15 4.99
C ARG A 79 3.82 -10.85 3.58
N LEU A 80 3.36 -9.75 2.97
CA LEU A 80 3.72 -9.36 1.61
C LEU A 80 5.23 -9.08 1.48
N VAL A 81 5.81 -8.26 2.37
CA VAL A 81 7.24 -7.91 2.34
C VAL A 81 8.17 -9.08 2.69
N ASN A 82 7.65 -10.13 3.33
CA ASN A 82 8.41 -11.38 3.54
C ASN A 82 8.43 -12.26 2.28
N SER A 83 7.48 -12.09 1.37
CA SER A 83 7.36 -12.85 0.12
C SER A 83 7.91 -12.13 -1.12
N GLN A 84 8.22 -10.83 -1.02
CA GLN A 84 8.60 -9.97 -2.13
C GLN A 84 9.79 -9.09 -1.73
N ASP A 85 10.56 -8.57 -2.70
CA ASP A 85 11.60 -7.57 -2.44
C ASP A 85 10.97 -6.19 -2.19
N ALA A 86 10.44 -6.02 -0.98
CA ALA A 86 9.70 -4.83 -0.57
C ALA A 86 10.08 -4.42 0.87
N LYS A 87 9.79 -3.16 1.21
CA LYS A 87 9.99 -2.59 2.56
C LYS A 87 8.67 -2.13 3.15
N LEU A 88 8.51 -2.20 4.47
CA LEU A 88 7.30 -1.80 5.17
C LEU A 88 7.57 -0.61 6.10
N VAL A 89 6.71 0.40 6.04
CA VAL A 89 6.67 1.51 7.02
C VAL A 89 5.23 1.68 7.52
N ALA A 90 5.07 1.85 8.82
CA ALA A 90 3.78 2.08 9.46
C ALA A 90 3.60 3.55 9.89
N GLY A 91 2.36 3.95 10.19
CA GLY A 91 2.04 5.32 10.57
C GLY A 91 1.94 6.26 9.36
N VAL A 92 1.50 5.75 8.21
CA VAL A 92 1.39 6.54 6.98
C VAL A 92 0.59 7.82 7.20
N ASN A 93 1.10 8.93 6.64
CA ASN A 93 0.44 10.21 6.63
C ASN A 93 0.71 10.93 5.30
N LEU A 94 0.01 12.04 5.08
CA LEU A 94 0.14 12.79 3.83
C LEU A 94 1.56 13.35 3.59
N PRO A 95 2.28 13.93 4.57
CA PRO A 95 3.66 14.37 4.37
C PRO A 95 4.62 13.28 3.87
N MET A 96 4.41 12.01 4.21
CA MET A 96 5.22 10.90 3.70
C MET A 96 4.97 10.61 2.21
N LEU A 97 3.80 10.99 1.67
CA LEU A 97 3.45 10.79 0.26
C LEU A 97 3.83 11.98 -0.63
N LEU A 98 4.09 13.14 -0.04
CA LEU A 98 4.37 14.39 -0.76
C LEU A 98 5.87 14.76 -0.76
N ARG A 99 6.75 13.88 -0.28
CA ARG A 99 8.18 14.16 -0.10
C ARG A 99 9.06 13.09 -0.71
#